data_AF-A0A937L4Y2-F1
#
_entry.id   AF-A0A937L4Y2-F1
#
_cell.length_a   1.000
_cell.length_b   1.000
_cell.length_c   1.000
_cell.angle_alpha   90.00
_cell.angle_beta   90.00
_cell.angle_gamma   90.00
#
_symmetry.space_group_name_H-M   'P 1'
#
loop_
_entity.id
_entity.type
_entity.pdbx_description
1 polymer ?
#
loop_
_entity_poly.entity_id
_entity_poly.type
_entity_poly.pdbx_seq_one_letter_code
_entity_poly.pdbx_strand_id
1 'polypeptide(L)'
;MYNVAQATNCAIAIGVASEAVCRILEIRCPGCINRQQPIERQRPLSDPKSVSGQTENPDLAPVEQQAAGFEAMREARRSETAEDYVELIDDLIKATGEARVVDVAARMGVSHATVNRILSRLTKEGLVNTQPYRSIFLTDAGTNLAQESRERHRIVVEFLTALGIDEGTAERDAEGIEHYVSEATIQAFQDWTGKIRS
;
A
#
# COMPACT_ATOMS: atom_id res chain seq x y z
N MET A 1 37.04 -56.65 -20.01
CA MET A 1 37.98 -56.28 -21.10
C MET A 1 37.16 -55.65 -22.22
N TYR A 2 37.46 -54.42 -22.63
CA TYR A 2 37.15 -53.71 -23.90
C TYR A 2 37.38 -52.22 -23.61
N ASN A 3 38.61 -51.73 -23.68
CA ASN A 3 39.38 -51.21 -24.84
C ASN A 3 38.93 -49.81 -25.30
N VAL A 4 39.94 -48.95 -25.40
CA VAL A 4 39.96 -47.53 -25.75
C VAL A 4 39.77 -47.37 -27.26
N ALA A 5 39.22 -46.20 -27.65
CA ALA A 5 39.17 -45.63 -29.01
C ALA A 5 37.98 -46.02 -29.90
N GLN A 6 36.92 -45.22 -29.85
CA GLN A 6 36.56 -44.38 -31.01
C GLN A 6 35.66 -43.22 -30.54
N ALA A 7 36.29 -42.06 -30.37
CA ALA A 7 35.61 -40.78 -30.24
C ALA A 7 35.10 -40.38 -31.63
N THR A 8 33.79 -40.42 -31.85
CA THR A 8 33.13 -39.61 -32.90
C THR A 8 31.65 -39.44 -32.54
N ASN A 9 31.17 -38.21 -32.70
CA ASN A 9 29.78 -37.73 -32.53
C ASN A 9 29.27 -37.44 -31.11
N CYS A 10 29.82 -36.34 -30.57
CA CYS A 10 29.10 -35.43 -29.69
C CYS A 10 28.29 -34.47 -30.55
N ALA A 11 26.98 -34.70 -30.67
CA ALA A 11 25.96 -33.67 -30.82
C ALA A 11 24.59 -34.34 -30.93
N ILE A 12 23.63 -33.74 -30.25
CA ILE A 12 22.18 -33.98 -30.32
C ILE A 12 21.67 -34.98 -29.27
N ALA A 13 20.86 -34.39 -28.39
CA ALA A 13 19.87 -34.98 -27.49
C ALA A 13 20.25 -35.04 -26.00
N ILE A 14 19.38 -34.38 -25.24
CA ILE A 14 19.16 -34.45 -23.78
C ILE A 14 20.01 -33.46 -22.96
N GLY A 15 19.41 -32.28 -22.77
CA GLY A 15 19.81 -31.34 -21.74
C GLY A 15 19.59 -31.94 -20.35
N VAL A 16 20.68 -32.15 -19.64
CA VAL A 16 20.89 -31.93 -18.20
C VAL A 16 22.36 -32.24 -17.93
N ALA A 17 23.23 -31.27 -18.19
CA ALA A 17 24.61 -31.33 -17.71
C ALA A 17 24.73 -30.39 -16.51
N SER A 18 24.69 -30.99 -15.32
CA SER A 18 25.03 -30.32 -14.05
C SER A 18 26.41 -29.69 -14.13
N GLU A 19 26.56 -28.49 -13.56
CA GLU A 19 27.80 -27.69 -13.48
C GLU A 19 29.03 -28.47 -12.99
N ALA A 20 28.83 -29.59 -12.29
CA ALA A 20 29.87 -30.46 -11.77
C ALA A 20 30.71 -31.17 -12.86
N VAL A 21 30.15 -31.46 -14.04
CA VAL A 21 30.84 -32.26 -15.08
C VAL A 21 31.84 -31.43 -15.90
N CYS A 22 31.59 -30.13 -16.08
CA CYS A 22 32.50 -29.24 -16.83
C CYS A 22 33.81 -28.91 -16.09
N ARG A 23 33.87 -29.03 -14.76
CA ARG A 23 35.08 -28.68 -13.99
C ARG A 23 36.16 -29.78 -13.97
N ILE A 24 35.80 -31.03 -14.20
CA ILE A 24 36.73 -32.17 -14.02
C ILE A 24 37.60 -32.41 -15.28
N LEU A 25 37.16 -31.96 -16.45
CA LEU A 25 37.77 -32.34 -17.74
C LEU A 25 38.56 -31.23 -18.46
N GLU A 26 38.74 -30.03 -17.87
CA GLU A 26 39.49 -28.90 -18.45
C GLU A 26 39.15 -28.56 -19.93
N ILE A 27 37.91 -28.80 -20.35
CA ILE A 27 37.47 -28.50 -21.72
C ILE A 27 37.18 -27.00 -21.84
N ARG A 28 37.98 -26.28 -22.64
CA ARG A 28 37.75 -24.87 -22.98
C ARG A 28 36.55 -24.74 -23.93
N CYS A 29 35.39 -24.35 -23.39
CA CYS A 29 34.24 -23.93 -24.19
C CYS A 29 34.42 -22.45 -24.62
N PRO A 30 34.32 -22.09 -25.92
CA PRO A 30 34.51 -20.72 -26.40
C PRO A 30 33.45 -19.72 -25.89
N GLY A 31 32.35 -20.19 -25.30
CA GLY A 31 31.27 -19.36 -24.75
C GLY A 31 31.39 -19.01 -23.26
N CYS A 32 32.45 -19.45 -22.56
CA CYS A 32 32.60 -19.25 -21.11
C CYS A 32 33.91 -18.54 -20.75
N ILE A 33 34.29 -17.50 -21.49
CA ILE A 33 35.50 -16.73 -21.19
C ILE A 33 35.14 -15.52 -20.32
N ASN A 34 35.73 -15.57 -19.12
CA ASN A 34 35.93 -14.51 -18.14
C ASN A 34 34.86 -14.29 -17.06
N ARG A 35 34.77 -15.27 -16.15
CA ARG A 35 34.28 -15.05 -14.79
C ARG A 35 35.37 -15.44 -13.80
N GLN A 36 36.39 -14.60 -13.63
CA GLN A 36 37.30 -14.65 -12.48
C GLN A 36 38.02 -13.32 -12.28
N GLN A 37 37.33 -12.37 -11.65
CA GLN A 37 37.86 -11.75 -10.44
C GLN A 37 36.76 -11.84 -9.38
N PRO A 38 37.05 -12.26 -8.14
CA PRO A 38 36.09 -12.07 -7.06
C PRO A 38 35.99 -10.56 -6.86
N ILE A 39 34.89 -9.96 -7.32
CA ILE A 39 34.54 -8.63 -6.83
C ILE A 39 34.11 -8.88 -5.39
N GLU A 40 35.06 -8.77 -4.47
CA GLU A 40 34.79 -8.61 -3.06
C GLU A 40 33.98 -7.32 -2.92
N ARG A 41 32.65 -7.42 -3.06
CA ARG A 41 31.74 -6.37 -2.65
C ARG A 41 31.65 -6.40 -1.13
N GLN A 42 32.77 -6.11 -0.47
CA GLN A 42 32.69 -5.42 0.80
C GLN A 42 32.24 -3.99 0.49
N ARG A 43 30.96 -3.83 0.17
CA ARG A 43 30.31 -2.58 0.55
C ARG A 43 30.01 -2.79 2.03
N PRO A 44 30.63 -2.06 2.96
CA PRO A 44 30.09 -2.06 4.31
C PRO A 44 28.61 -1.73 4.18
N LEU A 45 27.75 -2.45 4.90
CA LEU A 45 26.46 -1.88 5.25
C LEU A 45 26.81 -0.66 6.13
N SER A 46 27.11 0.47 5.48
CA SER A 46 26.95 1.75 6.14
C SER A 46 25.48 1.84 6.48
N ASP A 47 25.21 2.08 7.76
CA ASP A 47 23.88 2.39 8.26
C ASP A 47 23.13 3.29 7.28
N PRO A 48 21.80 3.15 7.11
CA PRO A 48 21.00 4.02 6.25
C PRO A 48 20.92 5.49 6.74
N LYS A 49 21.89 5.98 7.52
CA LYS A 49 22.00 7.35 8.00
C LYS A 49 23.44 7.88 7.88
N SER A 50 23.97 7.99 6.66
CA SER A 50 25.05 8.96 6.38
C SER A 50 25.22 9.18 4.88
N VAL A 51 24.30 9.92 4.27
CA VAL A 51 24.60 10.60 3.00
C VAL A 51 25.34 11.89 3.35
N SER A 52 26.64 11.79 3.61
CA SER A 52 27.53 12.96 3.72
C SER A 52 28.00 13.34 2.32
N GLY A 53 27.28 14.26 1.68
CA GLY A 53 27.60 14.76 0.35
C GLY A 53 26.47 15.59 -0.24
N GLN A 54 26.08 16.66 0.46
CA GLN A 54 25.15 17.64 -0.08
C GLN A 54 25.85 18.42 -1.20
N THR A 55 25.71 17.99 -2.44
CA THR A 55 25.67 18.95 -3.55
C THR A 55 24.30 19.61 -3.46
N GLU A 56 24.22 20.70 -2.69
CA GLU A 56 23.04 21.56 -2.64
C GLU A 56 22.82 22.12 -4.04
N ASN A 57 21.87 21.55 -4.77
CA ASN A 57 21.38 22.17 -5.99
C ASN A 57 20.51 23.36 -5.56
N PRO A 58 20.88 24.61 -5.87
CA PRO A 58 20.13 25.79 -5.43
C PRO A 58 18.69 25.85 -5.95
N ASP A 59 18.36 25.06 -6.97
CA ASP A 59 17.01 24.95 -7.53
C ASP A 59 16.11 23.95 -6.78
N LEU A 60 16.65 23.21 -5.81
CA LEU A 60 15.91 22.20 -5.03
C LEU A 60 15.85 22.58 -3.56
N ALA A 61 14.69 22.34 -2.93
CA ALA A 61 14.57 22.44 -1.49
C ALA A 61 15.53 21.46 -0.79
N PRO A 62 15.96 21.76 0.46
CA PRO A 62 16.76 20.82 1.25
C PRO A 62 16.12 19.43 1.28
N VAL A 63 16.95 18.38 1.16
CA VAL A 63 16.51 16.99 1.03
C VAL A 63 15.55 16.61 2.17
N GLU A 64 15.86 17.05 3.39
CA GLU A 64 15.08 16.79 4.59
C GLU A 64 13.70 17.44 4.52
N GLN A 65 13.62 18.68 4.05
CA GLN A 65 12.35 19.40 3.90
C GLN A 65 11.49 18.76 2.81
N GLN A 66 12.11 18.38 1.68
CA GLN A 66 11.42 17.73 0.59
C GLN A 66 10.91 16.33 1.00
N ALA A 67 11.74 15.54 1.70
CA ALA A 67 11.36 14.22 2.21
C ALA A 67 10.19 14.31 3.21
N ALA A 68 10.25 15.25 4.16
CA ALA A 68 9.21 15.46 5.15
C ALA A 68 7.85 15.79 4.52
N GLY A 69 7.84 16.62 3.47
CA GLY A 69 6.61 16.93 2.72
C GLY A 69 5.98 15.67 2.10
N PHE A 70 6.79 14.85 1.43
CA PHE A 70 6.30 13.60 0.85
C PHE A 70 5.89 12.57 1.90
N GLU A 71 6.51 12.56 3.08
CA GLU A 71 6.11 11.70 4.20
C GLU A 71 4.73 12.08 4.74
N ALA A 72 4.50 13.37 5.00
CA ALA A 72 3.21 13.87 5.48
C ALA A 72 2.07 13.52 4.51
N MET A 73 2.28 13.73 3.20
CA MET A 73 1.28 13.38 2.19
C MET A 73 0.97 11.88 2.15
N ARG A 74 1.97 11.02 2.31
CA ARG A 74 1.75 9.56 2.36
C ARG A 74 0.99 9.15 3.60
N GLU A 75 1.24 9.79 4.73
CA GLU A 75 0.54 9.48 5.97
C GLU A 75 -0.92 9.94 5.93
N ALA A 76 -1.19 11.14 5.42
CA ALA A 76 -2.57 11.62 5.22
C ALA A 76 -3.39 10.66 4.35
N ARG A 77 -2.84 10.26 3.19
CA ARG A 77 -3.48 9.28 2.31
C ARG A 77 -3.68 7.91 2.97
N ARG A 78 -2.77 7.52 3.88
CA ARG A 78 -2.91 6.27 4.63
C ARG A 78 -4.03 6.32 5.66
N SER A 79 -4.28 7.49 6.25
CA SER A 79 -5.40 7.74 7.17
C SER A 79 -6.73 7.70 6.43
N GLU A 80 -6.85 8.47 5.34
CA GLU A 80 -8.01 8.47 4.42
C GLU A 80 -8.35 7.03 3.99
N THR A 81 -7.39 6.28 3.45
CA THR A 81 -7.62 4.88 3.09
C THR A 81 -7.98 3.98 4.27
N ALA A 82 -7.62 4.32 5.51
CA ALA A 82 -8.03 3.55 6.68
C ALA A 82 -9.49 3.84 7.05
N GLU A 83 -9.87 5.13 7.07
CA GLU A 83 -11.22 5.64 7.30
C GLU A 83 -12.22 5.03 6.32
N ASP A 84 -11.98 5.13 5.01
CA ASP A 84 -12.84 4.56 3.96
C ASP A 84 -13.13 3.06 4.19
N TYR A 85 -12.08 2.32 4.56
CA TYR A 85 -12.19 0.87 4.72
C TYR A 85 -12.97 0.51 5.97
N VAL A 86 -12.72 1.17 7.11
CA VAL A 86 -13.44 0.84 8.35
C VAL A 86 -14.90 1.26 8.23
N GLU A 87 -15.19 2.37 7.57
CA GLU A 87 -16.55 2.83 7.32
C GLU A 87 -17.32 1.85 6.43
N LEU A 88 -16.75 1.47 5.29
CA LEU A 88 -17.37 0.49 4.40
C LEU A 88 -17.58 -0.87 5.07
N ILE A 89 -16.63 -1.32 5.89
CA ILE A 89 -16.76 -2.57 6.64
C ILE A 89 -17.93 -2.46 7.64
N ASP A 90 -18.03 -1.35 8.38
CA ASP A 90 -19.13 -1.09 9.32
C ASP A 90 -20.48 -1.09 8.59
N ASP A 91 -20.58 -0.44 7.44
CA ASP A 91 -21.79 -0.41 6.60
C ASP A 91 -22.21 -1.79 6.13
N LEU A 92 -21.26 -2.60 5.66
CA LEU A 92 -21.52 -3.97 5.24
C LEU A 92 -22.04 -4.83 6.39
N ILE A 93 -21.43 -4.71 7.57
CA ILE A 93 -21.86 -5.41 8.78
C ILE A 93 -23.28 -4.99 9.17
N LYS A 94 -23.58 -3.69 9.15
CA LYS A 94 -24.92 -3.16 9.48
C LYS A 94 -25.98 -3.60 8.46
N ALA A 95 -25.64 -3.59 7.17
CA ALA A 95 -26.59 -3.86 6.09
C ALA A 95 -26.85 -5.37 5.89
N THR A 96 -25.82 -6.20 6.06
CA THR A 96 -25.88 -7.62 5.67
C THR A 96 -25.54 -8.60 6.80
N GLY A 97 -25.08 -8.10 7.95
CA GLY A 97 -24.66 -8.89 9.10
C GLY A 97 -23.18 -9.30 9.09
N GLU A 98 -22.48 -9.18 7.95
CA GLU A 98 -21.06 -9.49 7.85
C GLU A 98 -20.36 -8.72 6.72
N ALA A 99 -19.06 -8.49 6.85
CA ALA A 99 -18.24 -7.95 5.77
C ALA A 99 -17.33 -9.06 5.20
N ARG A 100 -17.29 -9.22 3.87
CA ARG A 100 -16.38 -10.15 3.20
C ARG A 100 -15.45 -9.41 2.25
N VAL A 101 -14.25 -9.98 2.04
CA VAL A 101 -13.24 -9.41 1.13
C VAL A 101 -13.78 -9.21 -0.30
N VAL A 102 -14.64 -10.12 -0.78
CA VAL A 102 -15.30 -10.01 -2.10
C VAL A 102 -16.16 -8.75 -2.20
N ASP A 103 -16.93 -8.45 -1.15
CA ASP A 103 -17.87 -7.33 -1.12
C ASP A 103 -17.13 -6.00 -0.98
N VAL A 104 -16.10 -5.98 -0.14
CA VAL A 104 -15.21 -4.81 0.02
C VAL A 104 -14.48 -4.54 -1.29
N ALA A 105 -13.90 -5.55 -1.95
CA ALA A 105 -13.20 -5.37 -3.22
C ALA A 105 -14.11 -4.80 -4.32
N ALA A 106 -15.33 -5.34 -4.43
CA ALA A 106 -16.31 -4.89 -5.41
C ALA A 106 -16.73 -3.43 -5.18
N ARG A 107 -16.99 -3.04 -3.92
CA ARG A 107 -17.45 -1.67 -3.57
C ARG A 107 -16.34 -0.63 -3.63
N MET A 108 -15.12 -1.00 -3.21
CA MET A 108 -13.95 -0.13 -3.35
C MET A 108 -13.43 -0.04 -4.79
N GLY A 109 -13.92 -0.88 -5.72
CA GLY A 109 -13.44 -0.90 -7.11
C GLY A 109 -11.98 -1.33 -7.26
N VAL A 110 -11.45 -2.15 -6.34
CA VAL A 110 -10.04 -2.60 -6.35
C VAL A 110 -9.91 -4.11 -6.37
N SER A 111 -8.69 -4.59 -6.65
CA SER A 111 -8.40 -6.04 -6.63
C SER A 111 -8.44 -6.64 -5.22
N HIS A 112 -8.75 -7.94 -5.13
CA HIS A 112 -8.61 -8.72 -3.90
C HIS A 112 -7.21 -8.62 -3.26
N ALA A 113 -6.16 -8.56 -4.08
CA ALA A 113 -4.79 -8.43 -3.57
C ALA A 113 -4.56 -7.08 -2.89
N THR A 114 -5.17 -6.01 -3.41
CA THR A 114 -5.15 -4.67 -2.80
C THR A 114 -5.88 -4.67 -1.46
N VAL A 115 -7.10 -5.21 -1.41
CA VAL A 115 -7.88 -5.31 -0.16
C VAL A 115 -7.11 -6.09 0.89
N ASN A 116 -6.58 -7.28 0.57
CA ASN A 116 -5.81 -8.06 1.54
C ASN A 116 -4.56 -7.33 2.05
N ARG A 117 -3.88 -6.57 1.20
CA ARG A 117 -2.73 -5.74 1.61
C ARG A 117 -3.16 -4.67 2.62
N ILE A 118 -4.27 -3.99 2.37
CA ILE A 118 -4.80 -2.95 3.26
C ILE A 118 -5.31 -3.56 4.56
N LEU A 119 -6.10 -4.64 4.51
CA LEU A 119 -6.57 -5.35 5.70
C LEU A 119 -5.42 -5.87 6.57
N SER A 120 -4.34 -6.37 5.97
CA SER A 120 -3.15 -6.78 6.72
C SER A 120 -2.50 -5.61 7.46
N ARG A 121 -2.50 -4.41 6.86
CA ARG A 121 -2.05 -3.18 7.52
C ARG A 121 -3.00 -2.78 8.64
N LEU A 122 -4.30 -2.68 8.38
CA LEU A 122 -5.31 -2.31 9.37
C LEU A 122 -5.33 -3.27 10.57
N THR A 123 -5.03 -4.55 10.34
CA THR A 123 -4.88 -5.54 11.42
C THR A 123 -3.68 -5.21 12.31
N LYS A 124 -2.54 -4.76 11.73
CA LYS A 124 -1.36 -4.32 12.50
C LYS A 124 -1.61 -3.00 13.24
N GLU A 125 -2.44 -2.14 12.67
CA GLU A 125 -2.89 -0.88 13.28
C GLU A 125 -3.99 -1.12 14.34
N GLY A 126 -4.47 -2.36 14.50
CA GLY A 126 -5.44 -2.74 15.54
C GLY A 126 -6.88 -2.32 15.24
N LEU A 127 -7.21 -1.99 13.99
CA LEU A 127 -8.53 -1.51 13.57
C LEU A 127 -9.47 -2.65 13.15
N VAL A 128 -8.92 -3.75 12.63
CA VAL A 128 -9.69 -4.89 12.15
C VAL A 128 -9.12 -6.22 12.62
N ASN A 129 -9.98 -7.22 12.71
CA ASN A 129 -9.62 -8.62 12.88
C ASN A 129 -10.05 -9.40 11.65
N THR A 130 -9.09 -10.10 11.03
CA THR A 130 -9.35 -10.94 9.85
C THR A 130 -8.85 -12.36 10.10
N GLN A 131 -9.60 -13.33 9.59
CA GLN A 131 -9.17 -14.73 9.52
C GLN A 131 -9.27 -15.24 8.09
N PRO A 132 -8.39 -16.17 7.66
CA PRO A 132 -8.47 -16.74 6.32
C PRO A 132 -9.86 -17.29 6.02
N TYR A 133 -10.42 -16.90 4.86
CA TYR A 133 -11.73 -17.35 4.37
C TYR A 133 -12.92 -17.04 5.29
N ARG A 134 -12.78 -16.10 6.24
CA ARG A 134 -13.86 -15.64 7.12
C ARG A 134 -14.22 -14.19 6.90
N SER A 135 -15.33 -13.79 7.52
CA SER A 135 -15.80 -12.42 7.65
C SER A 135 -14.76 -11.53 8.34
N ILE A 136 -14.75 -10.26 7.96
CA ILE A 136 -13.93 -9.20 8.53
C ILE A 136 -14.70 -8.62 9.71
N PHE A 137 -14.01 -8.39 10.82
CA PHE A 137 -14.59 -7.77 12.01
C PHE A 137 -13.85 -6.49 12.35
N LEU A 138 -14.56 -5.44 12.74
CA LEU A 138 -13.95 -4.26 13.35
C LEU A 138 -13.56 -4.57 14.80
N THR A 139 -12.48 -3.95 15.25
CA THR A 139 -12.21 -3.81 16.69
C THR A 139 -13.01 -2.63 17.23
N ASP A 140 -12.99 -2.41 18.54
CA ASP A 140 -13.58 -1.21 19.15
C ASP A 140 -12.94 0.06 18.56
N ALA A 141 -11.61 0.05 18.37
CA ALA A 141 -10.89 1.16 17.76
C ALA A 141 -11.32 1.41 16.30
N GLY A 142 -11.46 0.35 15.50
CA GLY A 142 -11.96 0.48 14.12
C GLY A 142 -13.40 0.94 14.04
N THR A 143 -14.24 0.49 14.98
CA THR A 143 -15.65 0.92 15.07
C THR A 143 -15.75 2.40 15.44
N ASN A 144 -14.94 2.87 16.39
CA ASN A 144 -14.90 4.29 16.74
C ASN A 144 -14.42 5.15 15.57
N LEU A 145 -13.35 4.73 14.88
CA LEU A 145 -12.85 5.45 13.70
C LEU A 145 -13.91 5.54 12.60
N ALA A 146 -14.63 4.46 12.33
CA ALA A 146 -15.73 4.46 11.36
C ALA A 146 -16.89 5.39 11.76
N GLN A 147 -17.17 5.51 13.05
CA GLN A 147 -18.21 6.43 13.56
C GLN A 147 -17.76 7.89 13.48
N GLU A 148 -16.50 8.17 13.81
CA GLU A 148 -15.92 9.51 13.71
C GLU A 148 -15.87 9.99 12.26
N SER A 149 -15.44 9.13 11.33
CA SER A 149 -15.46 9.39 9.88
C SER A 149 -16.88 9.75 9.42
N ARG A 150 -17.85 8.86 9.66
CA ARG A 150 -19.24 9.08 9.24
C ARG A 150 -19.87 10.35 9.84
N GLU A 151 -19.53 10.69 11.09
CA GLU A 151 -20.03 11.92 11.70
C GLU A 151 -19.46 13.16 11.01
N ARG A 152 -18.18 13.15 10.63
CA ARG A 152 -17.57 14.24 9.85
C ARG A 152 -18.26 14.38 8.49
N HIS A 153 -18.50 13.28 7.79
CA HIS A 153 -19.23 13.27 6.52
C HIS A 153 -20.58 13.96 6.66
N ARG A 154 -21.35 13.51 7.65
CA ARG A 154 -22.69 14.03 7.94
C ARG A 154 -22.68 15.53 8.23
N ILE A 155 -21.71 16.02 9.01
CA ILE A 155 -21.59 17.45 9.31
C ILE A 155 -21.39 18.25 8.03
N VAL A 156 -20.52 17.78 7.14
CA VAL A 156 -20.25 18.46 5.87
C VAL A 156 -21.49 18.44 4.97
N VAL A 157 -22.17 17.29 4.84
CA VAL A 157 -23.43 17.18 4.08
C VAL A 157 -24.49 18.14 4.62
N GLU A 158 -24.70 18.16 5.93
CA GLU A 158 -25.70 19.01 6.58
C GLU A 158 -25.41 20.49 6.37
N PHE A 159 -24.13 20.89 6.40
CA PHE A 159 -23.67 22.24 6.14
C PHE A 159 -23.88 22.65 4.67
N LEU A 160 -23.43 21.82 3.72
CA LEU A 160 -23.60 22.09 2.29
C LEU A 160 -25.09 22.18 1.90
N THR A 161 -25.91 21.30 2.47
CA THR A 161 -27.36 21.33 2.28
C THR A 161 -27.97 22.60 2.88
N ALA A 162 -27.49 23.05 4.04
CA ALA A 162 -27.95 24.31 4.64
C ALA A 162 -27.61 25.53 3.75
N LEU A 163 -26.51 25.48 2.99
CA LEU A 163 -26.17 26.50 1.98
C LEU A 163 -27.08 26.45 0.74
N GLY A 164 -27.96 25.46 0.61
CA GLY A 164 -28.89 25.29 -0.50
C GLY A 164 -28.37 24.42 -1.65
N ILE A 165 -27.27 23.68 -1.43
CA ILE A 165 -26.79 22.66 -2.38
C ILE A 165 -27.75 21.47 -2.32
N ASP A 166 -28.04 20.84 -3.46
CA ASP A 166 -28.88 19.66 -3.49
C ASP A 166 -28.20 18.48 -2.77
N GLU A 167 -29.00 17.64 -2.11
CA GLU A 167 -28.52 16.54 -1.26
C GLU A 167 -27.54 15.62 -2.00
N GLY A 168 -27.83 15.25 -3.25
CA GLY A 168 -26.96 14.35 -4.02
C GLY A 168 -25.60 14.96 -4.38
N THR A 169 -25.54 16.28 -4.58
CA THR A 169 -24.26 16.98 -4.75
C THR A 169 -23.54 17.17 -3.42
N ALA A 170 -24.26 17.52 -2.36
CA ALA A 170 -23.69 17.66 -1.01
C ALA A 170 -23.03 16.36 -0.53
N GLU A 171 -23.68 15.20 -0.74
CA GLU A 171 -23.13 13.87 -0.43
C GLU A 171 -21.81 13.61 -1.17
N ARG A 172 -21.76 13.86 -2.48
CA ARG A 172 -20.54 13.63 -3.27
C ARG A 172 -19.40 14.57 -2.91
N ASP A 173 -19.71 15.82 -2.62
CA ASP A 173 -18.70 16.82 -2.27
C ASP A 173 -18.17 16.58 -0.85
N ALA A 174 -19.02 16.10 0.07
CA ALA A 174 -18.64 15.82 1.45
C ALA A 174 -17.56 14.73 1.58
N GLU A 175 -17.70 13.62 0.85
CA GLU A 175 -16.71 12.52 0.77
C GLU A 175 -15.29 13.03 0.49
N GLY A 176 -15.14 14.01 -0.41
CA GLY A 176 -13.83 14.59 -0.71
C GLY A 176 -13.37 15.66 0.28
N ILE A 177 -14.30 16.34 0.95
CA ILE A 177 -13.98 17.46 1.83
C ILE A 177 -13.57 16.95 3.20
N GLU A 178 -14.26 15.95 3.71
CA GLU A 178 -14.14 15.52 5.11
C GLU A 178 -12.74 15.03 5.49
N HIS A 179 -12.03 14.36 4.58
CA HIS A 179 -10.67 13.87 4.84
C HIS A 179 -9.60 14.98 4.81
N TYR A 180 -9.92 16.15 4.26
CA TYR A 180 -8.95 17.23 4.03
C TYR A 180 -9.19 18.46 4.92
N VAL A 181 -10.29 18.48 5.68
CA VAL A 181 -10.62 19.58 6.59
C VAL A 181 -10.15 19.31 8.01
N SER A 182 -9.65 20.36 8.66
CA SER A 182 -9.23 20.28 10.07
C SER A 182 -10.44 20.12 10.99
N GLU A 183 -10.22 19.60 12.20
CA GLU A 183 -11.26 19.53 13.23
C GLU A 183 -11.88 20.89 13.55
N ALA A 184 -11.07 21.96 13.55
CA ALA A 184 -11.56 23.32 13.73
C ALA A 184 -12.53 23.76 12.61
N THR A 185 -12.32 23.27 11.39
CA THR A 185 -13.20 23.51 10.25
C THR A 185 -14.51 22.73 10.37
N ILE A 186 -14.45 21.46 10.79
CA ILE A 186 -15.64 20.64 11.07
C ILE A 186 -16.51 21.29 12.15
N GLN A 187 -15.90 21.75 13.26
CA GLN A 187 -16.64 22.46 14.31
C GLN A 187 -17.29 23.75 13.78
N ALA A 188 -16.57 24.51 12.94
CA ALA A 188 -17.13 25.71 12.33
C ALA A 188 -18.33 25.40 11.43
N PHE A 189 -18.30 24.30 10.67
CA PHE A 189 -19.45 23.85 9.87
C PHE A 189 -20.66 23.57 10.76
N GLN A 190 -20.50 22.79 11.84
CA GLN A 190 -21.59 22.52 12.79
C GLN A 190 -22.20 23.82 13.34
N ASP A 191 -21.36 24.74 13.84
CA ASP A 191 -21.80 25.99 14.46
C ASP A 191 -22.56 26.89 13.47
N TRP A 192 -22.14 26.91 12.21
CA TRP A 192 -22.78 27.71 11.16
C TRP A 192 -24.04 27.05 10.62
N THR A 193 -24.12 25.73 10.51
CA THR A 193 -25.33 25.01 10.10
C THR A 193 -26.53 25.41 10.96
N GLY A 194 -26.34 25.49 12.29
CA GLY A 194 -27.39 25.94 13.21
C GLY A 194 -27.87 27.37 12.98
N LYS A 195 -26.98 28.27 12.53
CA LYS A 195 -27.30 29.69 12.24
C LYS A 195 -27.92 29.91 10.87
N ILE A 196 -27.60 29.07 9.89
CA ILE A 196 -28.15 29.17 8.54
C ILE A 196 -29.60 28.67 8.52
N ARG A 197 -29.90 27.65 9.32
CA ARG A 197 -31.25 27.06 9.42
C ARG A 197 -32.20 27.86 10.34
N SER A 198 -31.70 28.83 11.11
CA SER A 198 -32.47 29.67 12.04
C SER A 198 -32.98 30.95 11.39
#